data_AF-A0A1V6SJG7-F1
#
_entry.id   AF-A0A1V6SJG7-F1
#
_cell.length_a   1.000
_cell.length_b   1.000
_cell.length_c   1.000
_cell.angle_alpha   90.00
_cell.angle_beta   90.00
_cell.angle_gamma   90.00
#
_symmetry.space_group_name_H-M   'P 1'
#
loop_
_entity.id
_entity.type
_entity.pdbx_description
1 polymer ?
#
loop_
_entity_poly.entity_id
_entity_poly.type
_entity_poly.pdbx_seq_one_letter_code
_entity_poly.pdbx_strand_id
1 'polypeptide(L)'
;MKQKLTETMANTHNIPTVGEWELDLLTRLRVQREKREHARTQILLKADLLINVAQGVIATAHPQHVVAHNLLWALQERMEILRMEWVGLERSIWARCR
;
A
#
# COMPACT_ATOMS: atom_id res chain seq x y z
N MET A 1 1.47 -15.32 57.98
CA MET A 1 0.43 -15.51 56.93
C MET A 1 0.43 -14.37 55.91
N LYS A 2 1.58 -14.07 55.25
CA LYS A 2 1.71 -13.03 54.20
C LYS A 2 2.77 -13.33 53.12
N GLN A 3 3.25 -14.57 53.01
CA GLN A 3 4.29 -14.94 52.03
C GLN A 3 3.77 -15.78 50.85
N LYS A 4 2.50 -16.19 50.87
CA LYS A 4 1.93 -17.08 49.85
C LYS A 4 1.28 -16.38 48.64
N LEU A 5 1.25 -15.05 48.61
CA LEU A 5 0.58 -14.29 47.54
C LEU A 5 1.53 -13.82 46.43
N THR A 6 2.84 -13.77 46.69
CA THR A 6 3.85 -13.34 45.72
C THR A 6 4.40 -14.47 44.85
N GLU A 7 4.24 -15.73 45.28
CA GLU A 7 4.68 -16.90 44.50
C GLU A 7 3.76 -17.19 43.30
N THR A 8 2.50 -16.73 43.31
CA THR A 8 1.55 -16.98 42.22
C THR A 8 1.54 -15.90 41.13
N MET A 9 2.19 -14.75 41.33
CA MET A 9 2.36 -13.73 40.28
C MET A 9 3.55 -14.02 39.35
N ALA A 10 4.45 -14.93 39.75
CA ALA A 10 5.49 -15.49 38.89
C ALA A 10 4.98 -16.70 38.09
N ASN A 11 3.71 -16.66 37.66
CA ASN A 11 3.30 -17.37 36.46
C ASN A 11 3.92 -16.62 35.26
N THR A 12 5.26 -16.73 35.18
CA THR A 12 6.09 -16.41 34.04
C THR A 12 5.55 -17.19 32.85
N HIS A 13 4.57 -16.61 32.18
CA HIS A 13 4.51 -16.74 30.74
C HIS A 13 5.86 -16.18 30.27
N ASN A 14 6.83 -17.07 30.11
CA ASN A 14 8.07 -16.75 29.44
C ASN A 14 7.66 -16.22 28.07
N ILE A 15 7.68 -14.90 27.91
CA ILE A 15 7.56 -14.29 26.60
C ILE A 15 8.73 -14.91 25.82
N PRO A 16 8.46 -15.71 24.78
CA PRO A 16 9.55 -16.35 24.04
C PRO A 16 10.44 -15.24 23.51
N THR A 17 11.70 -15.24 23.94
CA THR A 17 12.68 -14.30 23.41
C THR A 17 12.82 -14.60 21.92
N VAL A 18 12.49 -13.62 21.10
CA VAL A 18 12.58 -13.71 19.65
C VAL A 18 14.03 -14.03 19.28
N GLY A 19 14.27 -15.15 18.61
CA GLY A 19 15.60 -15.52 18.14
C GLY A 19 16.05 -14.63 16.97
N GLU A 20 17.34 -14.72 16.64
CA GLU A 20 17.94 -13.89 15.60
C GLU A 20 17.29 -14.10 14.21
N TRP A 21 16.88 -15.33 13.91
CA TRP A 21 16.24 -15.65 12.63
C TRP A 21 14.83 -15.07 12.54
N GLU A 22 14.06 -15.06 13.64
CA GLU A 22 12.77 -14.38 13.69
C GLU A 22 12.93 -12.86 13.55
N LEU A 23 13.96 -12.27 14.16
CA LEU A 23 14.27 -10.84 14.00
C LEU A 23 14.63 -10.49 12.55
N ASP A 24 15.44 -11.31 11.88
CA ASP A 24 15.76 -11.12 10.46
C ASP A 24 14.51 -11.26 9.58
N LEU A 25 13.67 -12.26 9.84
CA LEU A 25 12.39 -12.43 9.15
C LEU A 25 11.48 -11.20 9.32
N LEU A 26 11.31 -10.72 10.55
CA LEU A 26 10.51 -9.52 10.86
C LEU A 26 11.06 -8.28 10.16
N THR A 27 12.40 -8.13 10.11
CA THR A 27 13.06 -7.03 9.41
C THR A 27 12.78 -7.08 7.91
N ARG A 28 12.89 -8.26 7.29
CA ARG A 28 12.55 -8.45 5.86
C ARG A 28 11.09 -8.13 5.59
N LEU A 29 10.17 -8.60 6.43
CA LEU A 29 8.74 -8.32 6.31
C LEU A 29 8.44 -6.82 6.42
N ARG A 30 9.09 -6.13 7.36
CA ARG A 30 8.98 -4.67 7.53
C ARG A 30 9.42 -3.94 6.28
N VAL A 31 10.62 -4.21 5.76
CA VAL A 31 11.15 -3.57 4.56
C VAL A 31 10.22 -3.79 3.35
N GLN A 32 9.70 -5.01 3.20
CA GLN A 32 8.75 -5.30 2.13
C GLN A 32 7.43 -4.52 2.29
N ARG A 33 6.92 -4.39 3.52
CA ARG A 33 5.73 -3.58 3.80
C ARG A 33 5.96 -2.11 3.45
N GLU A 34 7.09 -1.54 3.88
CA GLU A 34 7.44 -0.15 3.59
C GLU A 34 7.57 0.08 2.07
N LYS A 35 8.21 -0.83 1.34
CA LYS A 35 8.30 -0.77 -0.13
C LYS A 35 6.91 -0.79 -0.80
N ARG A 36 5.99 -1.64 -0.30
CA ARG A 36 4.62 -1.69 -0.82
C ARG A 36 3.87 -0.40 -0.54
N GLU A 37 3.98 0.13 0.67
CA GLU A 37 3.30 1.37 1.06
C GLU A 37 3.81 2.57 0.25
N HIS A 38 5.12 2.62 0.01
CA HIS A 38 5.71 3.61 -0.88
C HIS A 38 5.16 3.48 -2.31
N ALA A 39 5.07 2.26 -2.85
CA ALA A 39 4.49 2.03 -4.19
C ALA A 39 3.01 2.44 -4.27
N ARG A 40 2.20 2.13 -3.24
CA ARG A 40 0.79 2.59 -3.15
C ARG A 40 0.70 4.10 -3.21
N THR A 41 1.52 4.77 -2.39
CA THR A 41 1.56 6.24 -2.33
C THR A 41 1.89 6.82 -3.70
N GLN A 42 2.88 6.28 -4.40
CA GLN A 42 3.26 6.73 -5.75
C GLN A 42 2.15 6.54 -6.79
N ILE A 43 1.42 5.42 -6.74
CA ILE A 43 0.28 5.17 -7.64
C ILE A 43 -0.83 6.18 -7.37
N LEU A 44 -1.18 6.42 -6.10
CA LEU A 44 -2.23 7.36 -5.72
C LEU A 44 -1.89 8.80 -6.12
N LEU A 45 -0.64 9.23 -5.91
CA LEU A 45 -0.18 10.56 -6.32
C LEU A 45 -0.29 10.75 -7.85
N LYS A 46 0.07 9.72 -8.64
CA LYS A 46 -0.08 9.76 -10.09
C LYS A 46 -1.55 9.80 -10.51
N ALA A 47 -2.40 9.01 -9.85
CA ALA A 47 -3.83 8.98 -10.14
C ALA A 47 -4.49 10.35 -9.86
N ASP A 48 -4.15 10.97 -8.73
CA ASP A 48 -4.64 12.31 -8.36
C ASP A 48 -4.22 13.36 -9.40
N LEU A 49 -2.95 13.34 -9.84
CA LEU A 49 -2.47 14.21 -10.91
C LEU A 49 -3.29 14.04 -12.20
N LEU A 50 -3.55 12.80 -12.64
CA LEU A 50 -4.32 12.54 -13.86
C LEU A 50 -5.75 13.06 -13.74
N ILE A 51 -6.39 12.89 -12.57
CA ILE A 51 -7.73 13.40 -12.30
C ILE A 51 -7.75 14.92 -12.37
N ASN A 52 -6.79 15.59 -11.73
CA ASN A 52 -6.69 17.05 -11.74
C ASN A 52 -6.50 17.60 -13.17
N VAL A 53 -5.65 16.94 -13.97
CA VAL A 53 -5.48 17.32 -15.39
C VAL A 53 -6.76 17.09 -16.18
N ALA A 54 -7.42 15.95 -16.02
CA ALA A 54 -8.68 15.65 -16.71
C ALA A 54 -9.77 16.66 -16.37
N GLN A 55 -9.91 17.04 -15.10
CA GLN A 55 -10.84 18.08 -14.66
C GLN A 55 -10.53 19.43 -15.30
N GLY A 56 -9.25 19.83 -15.36
CA GLY A 56 -8.84 21.06 -16.04
C GLY A 56 -9.21 21.07 -17.53
N VAL A 57 -9.02 19.94 -18.21
CA VAL A 57 -9.41 19.78 -19.62
C VAL A 57 -10.93 19.87 -19.78
N ILE A 58 -11.70 19.17 -18.95
CA ILE A 58 -13.17 19.19 -19.00
C ILE A 58 -13.71 20.60 -18.74
N ALA A 59 -13.13 21.33 -17.79
CA ALA A 59 -13.58 22.67 -17.42
C ALA A 59 -13.30 23.72 -18.51
N THR A 60 -12.28 23.51 -19.35
CA THR A 60 -11.79 24.53 -20.31
C THR A 60 -12.06 24.18 -21.77
N ALA A 61 -12.28 22.92 -22.10
CA ALA A 61 -12.47 22.48 -23.48
C ALA A 61 -13.89 22.70 -23.98
N HIS A 62 -14.01 23.20 -25.21
CA HIS A 62 -15.28 23.16 -25.93
C HIS A 62 -15.67 21.70 -26.23
N PRO A 63 -16.94 21.28 -26.11
CA PRO A 63 -17.38 19.90 -26.32
C PRO A 63 -17.03 19.25 -27.68
N GLN A 64 -16.65 20.05 -28.69
CA GLN A 64 -16.29 19.58 -30.03
C GLN A 64 -14.77 19.64 -30.28
N HIS A 65 -13.99 19.95 -29.25
CA HIS A 65 -12.54 20.11 -29.36
C HIS A 65 -11.86 18.74 -29.40
N VAL A 66 -11.57 18.25 -30.62
CA VAL A 66 -10.99 16.92 -30.87
C VAL A 66 -9.71 16.65 -30.05
N VAL A 67 -8.85 17.65 -29.90
CA VAL A 67 -7.61 17.51 -29.10
C VAL A 67 -7.92 17.24 -27.63
N ALA A 68 -8.96 17.86 -27.08
CA ALA A 68 -9.34 17.66 -25.68
C ALA A 68 -9.91 16.25 -25.49
N HIS A 69 -10.69 15.76 -26.47
CA HIS A 69 -11.18 14.39 -26.46
C HIS A 69 -10.02 13.37 -26.49
N ASN A 70 -9.06 13.55 -27.39
CA ASN A 70 -7.88 12.67 -27.48
C ASN A 70 -7.05 12.70 -26.19
N LEU A 71 -6.90 13.87 -25.57
CA LEU A 71 -6.19 14.02 -24.30
C LEU A 71 -6.92 13.28 -23.17
N LEU A 72 -8.24 13.42 -23.07
CA LEU A 72 -9.04 12.70 -22.07
C LEU A 72 -8.95 11.18 -22.27
N TRP A 73 -8.95 10.71 -23.52
CA TRP A 73 -8.75 9.30 -23.82
C TRP A 73 -7.38 8.78 -23.34
N ALA A 74 -6.31 9.52 -23.63
CA ALA A 74 -4.96 9.16 -23.18
C ALA A 74 -4.84 9.15 -21.64
N LEU A 75 -5.49 10.10 -20.95
CA LEU A 75 -5.54 10.13 -19.49
C LEU A 75 -6.30 8.92 -18.93
N GLN A 76 -7.40 8.51 -19.57
CA GLN A 76 -8.14 7.30 -19.21
C GLN A 76 -7.28 6.05 -19.36
N GLU A 77 -6.60 5.87 -20.49
CA GLU A 77 -5.70 4.74 -20.70
C GLU A 77 -4.61 4.67 -19.61
N ARG A 78 -4.03 5.83 -19.25
CA ARG A 78 -3.04 5.89 -18.19
C ARG A 78 -3.61 5.51 -16.82
N MET A 79 -4.85 5.91 -16.53
CA MET A 79 -5.55 5.55 -15.30
C MET A 79 -5.81 4.03 -15.23
N GLU A 80 -6.13 3.39 -16.35
CA GLU A 80 -6.28 1.93 -16.40
C GLU A 80 -4.98 1.19 -16.10
N ILE A 81 -3.84 1.69 -16.61
CA ILE A 81 -2.52 1.14 -16.28
C ILE A 81 -2.26 1.24 -14.77
N LEU A 82 -2.50 2.40 -14.16
CA LEU A 82 -2.33 2.58 -12.71
C LEU A 82 -3.24 1.65 -11.91
N ARG A 83 -4.48 1.42 -12.36
CA ARG A 83 -5.39 0.44 -11.76
C ARG A 83 -4.80 -0.98 -11.81
N MET A 84 -4.21 -1.36 -12.93
CA MET A 84 -3.57 -2.68 -13.08
C MET A 84 -2.33 -2.82 -12.18
N GLU A 85 -1.51 -1.78 -12.08
CA GLU A 85 -0.37 -1.73 -11.15
C GLU A 85 -0.82 -1.88 -9.70
N TRP A 86 -1.91 -1.22 -9.29
CA TRP A 86 -2.50 -1.34 -7.96
C TRP A 86 -2.95 -2.77 -7.66
N VAL A 87 -3.71 -3.38 -8.57
CA VAL A 87 -4.17 -4.77 -8.41
C VAL A 87 -3.00 -5.74 -8.36
N GLY A 88 -1.96 -5.53 -9.17
CA GLY A 88 -0.73 -6.33 -9.14
C GLY A 88 -0.02 -6.24 -7.78
N LEU A 89 0.04 -5.04 -7.20
CA LEU A 89 0.64 -4.80 -5.89
C LEU A 89 -0.11 -5.56 -4.77
N GLU A 90 -1.44 -5.51 -4.78
CA GLU A 90 -2.31 -6.19 -3.82
C GLU A 90 -2.27 -7.72 -3.99
N ARG A 91 -2.23 -8.25 -5.22
CA ARG A 91 -2.11 -9.70 -5.44
C ARG A 91 -0.76 -10.26 -4.98
N SER A 92 0.30 -9.46 -5.02
CA SER A 92 1.61 -9.86 -4.49
C SER A 92 1.59 -10.12 -2.97
N ILE A 93 0.58 -9.62 -2.25
CA ILE A 93 0.34 -9.88 -0.82
C ILE A 93 -0.10 -11.33 -0.60
N TRP A 94 -0.90 -11.89 -1.50
CA TRP A 94 -1.48 -13.23 -1.35
C TRP A 94 -0.62 -14.35 -1.94
N ALA A 95 0.16 -14.06 -2.99
CA ALA A 95 0.99 -15.06 -3.67
C ALA A 95 2.21 -15.53 -2.85
N ARG A 96 2.55 -14.86 -1.74
CA ARG A 96 3.69 -15.19 -0.87
C ARG A 96 3.30 -15.70 0.52
N CYS A 97 2.01 -15.91 0.76
CA CYS A 97 1.47 -16.52 1.98
C CYS A 97 1.09 -18.00 1.81
N ARG A 98 1.47 -18.63 0.69
CA ARG A 98 1.46 -20.09 0.46
C ARG A 98 2.88 -20.55 0.18
#